data_AF-D0KT96-F1
#
_entry.id   AF-D0KT96-F1
#
_cell.length_a   1.000
_cell.length_b   1.000
_cell.length_c   1.000
_cell.angle_alpha   90.00
_cell.angle_beta   90.00
_cell.angle_gamma   90.00
#
_symmetry.space_group_name_H-M   'P 1'
#
loop_
_entity.id
_entity.type
_entity.pdbx_description
1 polymer ?
#
loop_
_entity_poly.entity_id
_entity_poly.type
_entity_poly.pdbx_seq_one_letter_code
_entity_poly.pdbx_strand_id
1 'polypeptide(L)'
;MSSGYSPFYILYIAMNIATLTYAVGTLFYGLPIPIYGLKKWGPRMMSDAIYAAVWVNIYGIIIFAIGQIQSLLGVDWSSFFSSILQLQANMFSALIQVKSLYYIITTEKISMALALLADPVLQFSSFITDIIFLLQFFIDLGEFIQQSYMILIAIGILLLSLPFRMGKGVGGTLISSAIIFYIGLPYLPIFMQEMSSITLSQIGSQLSTITDVNTLVETIAGVVPELVIVFIIIPMLYLSILAGISLGLGNAIGGSSGRVPFPLDLF
;
A
#
# COMPACT_ATOMS: atom_id res chain seq x y z
N MET A 1 -3.15 -21.62 7.62
CA MET A 1 -4.06 -21.40 8.76
C MET A 1 -3.21 -21.03 9.97
N SER A 2 -2.80 -19.76 10.08
CA SER A 2 -2.20 -19.28 11.32
C SER A 2 -3.33 -18.85 12.27
N SER A 3 -3.07 -18.99 13.56
CA SER A 3 -3.93 -18.60 14.68
C SER A 3 -4.08 -17.08 14.80
N GLY A 4 -4.53 -16.43 13.73
CA GLY A 4 -4.93 -15.03 13.73
C GLY A 4 -6.38 -14.91 14.18
N TYR A 5 -6.69 -13.87 14.95
CA TYR A 5 -8.09 -13.53 15.26
C TYR A 5 -8.86 -13.36 13.95
N SER A 6 -9.99 -14.06 13.81
CA SER A 6 -10.83 -13.93 12.63
C SER A 6 -11.40 -12.50 12.54
N PRO A 7 -11.59 -11.94 11.33
CA PRO A 7 -12.23 -10.63 11.18
C PRO A 7 -13.58 -10.55 11.88
N PHE A 8 -14.34 -11.67 11.89
CA PHE A 8 -15.62 -11.77 12.58
C PHE A 8 -15.52 -11.65 14.10
N TYR A 9 -14.45 -12.17 14.72
CA TYR A 9 -14.23 -11.99 16.15
C TYR A 9 -13.98 -10.52 16.50
N ILE A 10 -13.21 -9.82 15.67
CA ILE A 10 -12.94 -8.37 15.83
C ILE A 10 -14.24 -7.56 15.69
N LEU A 11 -15.08 -7.90 14.70
CA LEU A 11 -16.39 -7.27 14.50
C LEU A 11 -17.35 -7.54 15.66
N TYR A 12 -17.32 -8.76 16.22
CA TYR A 12 -18.09 -9.10 17.42
C TYR A 12 -17.69 -8.21 18.62
N ILE A 13 -16.38 -8.01 18.84
CA ILE A 13 -15.88 -7.07 19.85
C ILE A 13 -16.36 -5.65 19.54
N ALA A 14 -16.23 -5.19 18.30
CA ALA A 14 -16.67 -3.85 17.90
C ALA A 14 -18.16 -3.62 18.19
N MET A 15 -19.01 -4.61 17.94
CA MET A 15 -20.45 -4.55 18.22
C MET A 15 -20.75 -4.49 19.73
N ASN A 16 -20.02 -5.25 20.55
CA ASN A 16 -20.17 -5.20 22.00
C ASN A 16 -19.74 -3.84 22.56
N ILE A 17 -18.62 -3.29 22.08
CA ILE A 17 -18.15 -1.95 22.48
C ILE A 17 -19.16 -0.88 22.03
N ALA A 18 -19.71 -0.98 20.82
CA ALA A 18 -20.74 -0.08 20.35
C ALA A 18 -22.00 -0.13 21.23
N THR A 19 -22.48 -1.33 21.54
CA THR A 19 -23.67 -1.53 22.40
C THR A 19 -23.44 -0.98 23.81
N LEU A 20 -22.26 -1.24 24.38
CA LEU A 20 -21.86 -0.70 25.68
C LEU A 20 -21.80 0.83 25.64
N THR A 21 -21.20 1.41 24.60
CA THR A 21 -21.10 2.86 24.40
C THR A 21 -22.47 3.50 24.27
N TYR A 22 -23.41 2.84 23.60
CA TYR A 22 -24.80 3.28 23.50
C TYR A 22 -25.49 3.28 24.88
N ALA A 23 -25.37 2.18 25.64
CA ALA A 23 -25.97 2.06 26.97
C ALA A 23 -25.38 3.07 27.97
N VAL A 24 -24.07 3.32 27.93
CA VAL A 24 -23.44 4.37 28.73
C VAL A 24 -23.92 5.76 28.29
N GLY A 25 -24.09 5.97 26.99
CA GLY A 25 -24.65 7.21 26.44
C GLY A 25 -26.08 7.50 26.92
N THR A 26 -26.96 6.49 26.93
CA THR A 26 -28.34 6.63 27.44
C THR A 26 -28.35 6.92 28.93
N LEU A 27 -27.49 6.27 29.72
CA LEU A 27 -27.35 6.55 31.16
C LEU A 27 -26.91 7.99 31.40
N PHE A 28 -25.88 8.48 30.70
CA PHE A 28 -25.44 9.88 30.84
C PHE A 28 -26.53 10.89 30.48
N TYR A 29 -27.35 10.58 29.48
CA TYR A 29 -28.45 11.45 29.08
C TYR A 29 -29.62 11.43 30.07
N GLY A 30 -29.91 10.26 30.65
CA GLY A 30 -31.00 10.03 31.61
C GLY A 30 -30.70 10.41 33.07
N LEU A 31 -29.46 10.75 33.41
CA LEU A 31 -29.09 11.14 34.77
C LEU A 31 -29.86 12.39 35.24
N PRO A 32 -30.39 12.39 36.48
CA PRO A 32 -31.06 13.54 37.09
C PRO A 32 -30.03 14.55 37.65
N ILE A 33 -28.98 14.85 36.88
CA ILE A 33 -27.88 15.73 37.28
C ILE A 33 -27.79 16.89 36.28
N PRO A 34 -27.92 18.16 36.72
CA PRO A 34 -27.94 19.32 35.83
C PRO A 34 -26.54 19.79 35.40
N ILE A 35 -25.62 18.87 35.08
CA ILE A 35 -24.29 19.21 34.57
C ILE A 35 -24.31 19.14 33.04
N TYR A 36 -24.38 20.31 32.40
CA TYR A 36 -24.43 20.43 30.93
C TYR A 36 -23.27 19.70 30.23
N GLY A 37 -22.07 19.75 30.81
CA GLY A 37 -20.87 19.12 30.28
C GLY A 37 -20.93 17.59 30.17
N LEU A 38 -21.63 16.92 31.09
CA LEU A 38 -21.83 15.47 31.06
C LEU A 38 -23.03 15.11 30.18
N LYS A 39 -24.09 15.93 30.21
CA LYS A 39 -25.30 15.66 29.45
C LYS A 39 -25.09 15.75 27.92
N LYS A 40 -24.16 16.61 27.47
CA LYS A 40 -23.76 16.66 26.05
C LYS A 40 -23.00 15.42 25.57
N TRP A 41 -22.45 14.60 26.48
CA TRP A 41 -21.74 13.37 26.10
C TRP A 41 -22.69 12.24 25.75
N GLY A 42 -23.85 12.16 26.41
CA GLY A 42 -24.84 11.11 26.15
C GLY A 42 -25.24 11.00 24.66
N PRO A 43 -25.83 12.06 24.05
CA PRO A 43 -26.22 12.03 22.64
C PRO A 43 -25.04 11.80 21.68
N ARG A 44 -23.84 12.30 22.03
CA ARG A 44 -22.63 12.07 21.22
C ARG A 44 -22.24 10.60 21.22
N MET A 45 -22.14 9.97 22.39
CA MET A 45 -21.82 8.54 22.53
C MET A 45 -22.87 7.66 21.84
N MET A 46 -24.16 8.00 21.98
CA MET A 46 -25.24 7.29 21.28
C MET A 46 -25.07 7.35 19.75
N SER A 47 -24.80 8.54 19.20
CA SER A 47 -24.58 8.71 17.75
C SER A 47 -23.35 7.95 17.24
N ASP A 48 -22.28 7.91 18.03
CA ASP A 48 -21.04 7.22 17.67
C ASP A 48 -21.20 5.70 17.71
N ALA A 49 -21.94 5.18 18.70
CA ALA A 49 -22.28 3.77 18.80
C ALA A 49 -23.16 3.30 17.62
N ILE A 50 -24.18 4.06 17.24
CA ILE A 50 -25.02 3.75 16.08
C ILE A 50 -24.16 3.73 14.81
N TYR A 51 -23.26 4.71 14.66
CA TYR A 51 -22.36 4.77 13.51
C TYR A 51 -21.49 3.51 13.41
N ALA A 52 -20.85 3.09 14.50
CA ALA A 52 -20.04 1.89 14.53
C ALA A 52 -20.87 0.62 14.25
N ALA A 53 -22.08 0.52 14.82
CA ALA A 53 -22.98 -0.61 14.57
C ALA A 53 -23.40 -0.71 13.09
N VAL A 54 -23.64 0.41 12.42
CA VAL A 54 -23.90 0.42 10.97
C VAL A 54 -22.69 -0.15 10.21
N TRP A 55 -21.48 0.30 10.52
CA TRP A 55 -20.25 -0.21 9.89
C TRP A 55 -20.05 -1.72 10.07
N VAL A 56 -20.35 -2.25 11.26
CA VAL A 56 -20.32 -3.70 11.51
C VAL A 56 -21.29 -4.44 10.58
N ASN A 57 -22.52 -3.93 10.40
CA ASN A 57 -23.53 -4.59 9.59
C ASN A 57 -23.26 -4.50 8.07
N ILE A 58 -22.63 -3.41 7.60
CA ILE A 58 -22.31 -3.24 6.17
C ILE A 58 -20.96 -3.88 5.77
N TYR A 59 -20.20 -4.46 6.71
CA TYR A 59 -18.89 -5.06 6.45
C TYR A 59 -18.90 -6.05 5.27
N GLY A 60 -19.87 -6.97 5.24
CA GLY A 60 -20.00 -7.93 4.14
C GLY A 60 -20.32 -7.27 2.79
N ILE A 61 -21.12 -6.20 2.80
CA ILE A 61 -21.44 -5.41 1.61
C ILE A 61 -20.18 -4.72 1.08
N ILE A 62 -19.32 -4.20 1.98
CA ILE A 62 -18.05 -3.57 1.61
C ILE A 62 -17.13 -4.58 0.91
N ILE A 63 -16.95 -5.77 1.49
CA ILE A 63 -16.12 -6.82 0.87
C ILE A 63 -16.67 -7.20 -0.50
N PHE A 64 -17.98 -7.38 -0.61
CA PHE A 64 -18.62 -7.68 -1.89
C PHE A 64 -18.37 -6.57 -2.91
N ALA A 65 -18.55 -5.30 -2.53
CA ALA A 65 -18.32 -4.15 -3.39
C ALA A 65 -16.86 -4.05 -3.86
N ILE A 66 -15.89 -4.31 -2.97
CA ILE A 66 -14.47 -4.38 -3.33
C ILE A 66 -14.24 -5.39 -4.47
N GLY A 67 -14.81 -6.60 -4.34
CA GLY A 67 -14.68 -7.63 -5.38
C GLY A 67 -15.33 -7.23 -6.71
N GLN A 68 -16.48 -6.53 -6.68
CA GLN A 68 -17.11 -6.01 -7.90
C GLN A 68 -16.28 -4.89 -8.55
N ILE A 69 -15.64 -4.02 -7.77
CA ILE A 69 -14.79 -2.96 -8.34
C ILE A 69 -13.56 -3.59 -8.99
N GLN A 70 -12.95 -4.60 -8.38
CA GLN A 70 -11.81 -5.31 -8.97
C GLN A 70 -12.17 -6.00 -10.29
N SER A 71 -13.33 -6.66 -10.36
CA SER A 71 -13.78 -7.30 -11.59
C SER A 71 -14.10 -6.29 -12.69
N LEU A 72 -14.64 -5.12 -12.35
CA LEU A 72 -14.88 -4.03 -13.31
C LEU A 72 -13.58 -3.42 -13.84
N LEU A 73 -12.54 -3.34 -13.00
CA LEU A 73 -11.21 -2.91 -13.43
C LEU A 73 -10.48 -3.99 -14.25
N GLY A 74 -10.99 -5.23 -14.26
CA GLY A 74 -10.38 -6.36 -14.96
C GLY A 74 -9.04 -6.78 -14.34
N VAL A 75 -8.87 -6.61 -13.03
CA VAL A 75 -7.59 -6.83 -12.35
C VAL A 75 -7.69 -7.93 -11.32
N ASP A 76 -6.70 -8.83 -11.33
CA ASP A 76 -6.54 -9.87 -10.34
C ASP A 76 -5.20 -9.78 -9.60
N TRP A 77 -5.21 -10.23 -8.33
CA TRP A 77 -3.98 -10.36 -7.54
C TRP A 77 -2.99 -11.35 -8.16
N SER A 78 -3.47 -12.42 -8.78
CA SER A 78 -2.60 -13.39 -9.46
C SER A 78 -1.85 -12.75 -10.63
N SER A 79 -2.54 -11.92 -11.43
CA SER A 79 -1.88 -11.19 -12.52
C SER A 79 -0.83 -10.23 -11.97
N PHE A 80 -1.15 -9.50 -10.90
CA PHE A 80 -0.21 -8.60 -10.24
C PHE A 80 1.10 -9.29 -9.84
N PHE A 81 1.03 -10.37 -9.06
CA PHE A 81 2.24 -11.07 -8.62
C PHE A 81 3.02 -11.66 -9.79
N SER A 82 2.33 -12.23 -10.78
CA SER A 82 3.00 -12.79 -11.96
C SER A 82 3.77 -11.73 -12.76
N SER A 83 3.19 -10.53 -12.92
CA SER A 83 3.83 -9.43 -13.66
C SER A 83 5.04 -8.88 -12.92
N ILE A 84 4.94 -8.66 -11.61
CA ILE A 84 6.06 -8.15 -10.80
C ILE A 84 7.19 -9.20 -10.70
N LEU A 85 6.86 -10.48 -10.52
CA LEU A 85 7.85 -11.57 -10.51
C LEU A 85 8.56 -11.72 -11.87
N GLN A 86 7.84 -11.56 -12.98
CA GLN A 86 8.45 -11.59 -14.31
C GLN A 86 9.43 -10.42 -14.49
N LEU A 87 9.07 -9.21 -14.04
CA LEU A 87 9.98 -8.06 -14.04
C LEU A 87 11.22 -8.32 -13.19
N GLN A 88 11.03 -8.88 -11.99
CA GLN A 88 12.12 -9.20 -11.09
C GLN A 88 13.08 -10.23 -11.72
N ALA A 89 12.54 -11.27 -12.37
CA ALA A 89 13.33 -12.27 -13.08
C ALA A 89 14.15 -11.67 -14.25
N ASN A 90 13.56 -10.74 -15.00
CA ASN A 90 14.25 -10.01 -16.08
C ASN A 90 15.43 -9.20 -15.51
N MET A 91 15.22 -8.51 -14.38
CA MET A 91 16.28 -7.73 -13.72
C MET A 91 17.38 -8.63 -13.12
N PHE A 92 17.04 -9.81 -12.60
CA PHE A 92 18.03 -10.81 -12.19
C PHE A 92 18.88 -11.31 -13.37
N SER A 93 18.26 -11.58 -14.53
CA SER A 93 18.97 -11.98 -15.74
C SER A 93 19.96 -10.90 -16.19
N ALA A 94 19.49 -9.65 -16.26
CA ALA A 94 20.32 -8.49 -16.55
C ALA A 94 21.51 -8.34 -15.60
N LEU A 95 21.28 -8.50 -14.28
CA LEU A 95 22.33 -8.42 -13.27
C LEU A 95 23.42 -9.48 -13.48
N ILE A 96 23.03 -10.72 -13.81
CA ILE A 96 23.99 -11.80 -14.09
C ILE A 96 24.85 -11.45 -15.31
N GLN A 97 24.25 -10.88 -16.37
CA GLN A 97 24.98 -10.48 -17.58
C GLN A 97 25.94 -9.30 -17.33
N VAL A 98 25.51 -8.28 -16.60
CA VAL A 98 26.38 -7.15 -16.24
C VAL A 98 27.55 -7.62 -15.37
N LYS A 99 27.30 -8.53 -14.41
CA LYS A 99 28.34 -9.09 -13.55
C LYS A 99 29.30 -10.03 -14.28
N SER A 100 28.84 -10.80 -15.25
CA SER A 100 29.73 -11.65 -16.06
C SER A 100 30.67 -10.78 -16.91
N LEU A 101 30.19 -9.67 -17.47
CA LEU A 101 31.02 -8.72 -18.20
C LEU A 101 32.02 -8.00 -17.29
N TYR A 102 31.59 -7.58 -16.10
CA TYR A 102 32.50 -7.04 -15.08
C TYR A 102 33.63 -8.02 -14.74
N TYR A 103 33.31 -9.32 -14.59
CA TYR A 103 34.30 -10.35 -14.32
C TYR A 103 35.31 -10.48 -15.47
N ILE A 104 34.85 -10.46 -16.72
CA ILE A 104 35.71 -10.47 -17.91
C ILE A 104 36.65 -9.26 -17.91
N ILE A 105 36.13 -8.04 -17.67
CA ILE A 105 36.91 -6.79 -17.66
C ILE A 105 38.02 -6.80 -16.59
N THR A 106 37.76 -7.42 -15.44
CA THR A 106 38.66 -7.37 -14.27
C THR A 106 39.67 -8.51 -14.18
N THR A 107 39.39 -9.68 -14.77
CA THR A 107 40.24 -10.88 -14.65
C THR A 107 41.11 -11.15 -15.87
N GLU A 108 40.58 -10.94 -17.08
CA GLU A 108 41.39 -10.86 -18.27
C GLU A 108 42.21 -9.57 -18.13
N LYS A 109 43.55 -9.63 -18.23
CA LYS A 109 44.46 -8.47 -18.11
C LYS A 109 44.28 -7.51 -19.29
N ILE A 110 43.08 -6.99 -19.46
CA ILE A 110 42.67 -6.14 -20.54
C ILE A 110 43.31 -4.77 -20.31
N SER A 111 43.65 -4.10 -21.42
CA SER A 111 44.26 -2.77 -21.46
C SER A 111 43.69 -1.81 -20.40
N MET A 112 44.56 -0.95 -19.84
CA MET A 112 44.21 0.04 -18.81
C MET A 112 43.01 0.93 -19.18
N ALA A 113 42.72 1.11 -20.47
CA ALA A 113 41.54 1.83 -20.95
C ALA A 113 40.20 1.15 -20.61
N LEU A 114 40.12 -0.19 -20.60
CA LEU A 114 38.89 -0.91 -20.23
C LEU A 114 38.75 -1.06 -18.72
N ALA A 115 39.85 -1.00 -17.96
CA ALA A 115 39.81 -0.95 -16.50
C ALA A 115 39.07 0.29 -15.98
N LEU A 116 39.09 1.41 -16.72
CA LEU A 116 38.32 2.61 -16.39
C LEU A 116 36.79 2.40 -16.48
N LEU A 117 36.33 1.36 -17.18
CA LEU A 117 34.91 1.02 -17.29
C LEU A 117 34.44 0.10 -16.15
N ALA A 118 35.35 -0.49 -15.37
CA ALA A 118 34.98 -1.42 -14.30
C ALA A 118 34.11 -0.75 -13.23
N ASP A 119 34.45 0.48 -12.83
CA ASP A 119 33.71 1.22 -11.81
C ASP A 119 32.28 1.61 -12.26
N PRO A 120 32.05 2.22 -13.44
CA PRO A 120 30.70 2.45 -13.96
C PRO A 120 29.85 1.19 -14.10
N VAL A 121 30.44 0.07 -14.56
CA VAL A 121 29.74 -1.22 -14.68
C VAL A 121 29.32 -1.74 -13.30
N LEU A 122 30.21 -1.64 -12.31
CA LEU A 122 29.90 -2.04 -10.94
C LEU A 122 28.77 -1.18 -10.36
N GLN A 123 28.81 0.14 -10.55
CA GLN A 123 27.74 1.05 -10.12
C GLN A 123 26.40 0.72 -10.78
N PHE A 124 26.41 0.43 -12.09
CA PHE A 124 25.21 -0.01 -12.79
C PHE A 124 24.66 -1.34 -12.25
N SER A 125 25.55 -2.28 -11.89
CA SER A 125 25.13 -3.54 -11.26
C SER A 125 24.48 -3.33 -9.87
N SER A 126 24.98 -2.36 -9.09
CA SER A 126 24.36 -1.96 -7.82
C SER A 126 23.00 -1.32 -8.05
N PHE A 127 22.86 -0.45 -9.06
CA PHE A 127 21.58 0.16 -9.43
C PHE A 127 20.51 -0.89 -9.83
N ILE A 128 20.88 -1.91 -10.62
CA ILE A 128 19.97 -3.02 -10.94
C ILE A 128 19.57 -3.78 -9.65
N THR A 129 20.52 -3.96 -8.73
CA THR A 129 20.25 -4.62 -7.44
C THR A 129 19.21 -3.83 -6.62
N ASP A 130 19.31 -2.50 -6.59
CA ASP A 130 18.35 -1.63 -5.90
C ASP A 130 16.94 -1.74 -6.51
N ILE A 131 16.83 -1.83 -7.85
CA ILE A 131 15.56 -2.07 -8.53
C ILE A 131 14.96 -3.42 -8.12
N ILE A 132 15.77 -4.48 -8.02
CA ILE A 132 15.29 -5.80 -7.58
C ILE A 132 14.73 -5.74 -6.16
N PHE A 133 15.39 -5.02 -5.25
CA PHE A 133 14.89 -4.83 -3.89
C PHE A 133 13.58 -4.03 -3.86
N LEU A 134 13.45 -3.02 -4.70
CA LEU A 134 12.22 -2.25 -4.83
C LEU A 134 11.06 -3.11 -5.36
N LEU A 135 11.32 -3.99 -6.34
CA LEU A 135 10.32 -4.95 -6.82
C LEU A 135 9.93 -5.96 -5.73
N GLN A 136 10.89 -6.43 -4.93
CA GLN A 136 10.61 -7.29 -3.78
C GLN A 136 9.70 -6.58 -2.76
N PHE A 137 9.98 -5.30 -2.47
CA PHE A 137 9.12 -4.51 -1.59
C PHE A 137 7.67 -4.45 -2.09
N PHE A 138 7.43 -4.34 -3.40
CA PHE A 138 6.07 -4.37 -3.94
C PHE A 138 5.39 -5.74 -3.79
N ILE A 139 6.14 -6.83 -3.91
CA ILE A 139 5.61 -8.19 -3.67
C ILE A 139 5.20 -8.31 -2.20
N ASP A 140 6.09 -7.95 -1.27
CA ASP A 140 5.85 -8.06 0.16
C ASP A 140 4.68 -7.16 0.61
N LEU A 141 4.61 -5.93 0.07
CA LEU A 141 3.51 -4.99 0.28
C LEU A 141 2.18 -5.57 -0.25
N GLY A 142 2.20 -6.15 -1.45
CA GLY A 142 1.04 -6.78 -2.07
C GLY A 142 0.53 -7.98 -1.28
N GLU A 143 1.43 -8.86 -0.83
CA GLU A 143 1.09 -10.01 0.00
C GLU A 143 0.49 -9.56 1.34
N PHE A 144 1.11 -8.58 2.00
CA PHE A 144 0.58 -8.00 3.23
C PHE A 144 -0.84 -7.49 3.05
N ILE A 145 -1.11 -6.68 2.02
CA ILE A 145 -2.46 -6.12 1.78
C ILE A 145 -3.45 -7.23 1.44
N GLN A 146 -3.10 -8.15 0.54
CA GLN A 146 -4.00 -9.21 0.10
C GLN A 146 -4.43 -10.11 1.27
N GLN A 147 -3.52 -10.42 2.19
CA GLN A 147 -3.81 -11.28 3.34
C GLN A 147 -4.51 -10.52 4.47
N SER A 148 -4.23 -9.23 4.64
CA SER A 148 -4.67 -8.46 5.82
C SER A 148 -5.85 -7.52 5.60
N TYR A 149 -6.26 -7.21 4.37
CA TYR A 149 -7.27 -6.14 4.12
C TYR A 149 -8.57 -6.34 4.91
N MET A 150 -9.08 -7.58 5.00
CA MET A 150 -10.29 -7.90 5.77
C MET A 150 -10.11 -7.61 7.26
N ILE A 151 -8.93 -7.93 7.80
CA ILE A 151 -8.57 -7.71 9.21
C ILE A 151 -8.38 -6.22 9.45
N LEU A 152 -7.70 -5.51 8.55
CA LEU A 152 -7.52 -4.05 8.64
C LEU A 152 -8.88 -3.36 8.68
N ILE A 153 -9.79 -3.65 7.75
CA ILE A 153 -11.15 -3.07 7.79
C ILE A 153 -11.84 -3.36 9.13
N ALA A 154 -11.76 -4.59 9.64
CA ALA A 154 -12.36 -4.96 10.92
C ALA A 154 -11.74 -4.20 12.12
N ILE A 155 -10.41 -4.04 12.16
CA ILE A 155 -9.71 -3.24 13.17
C ILE A 155 -10.12 -1.78 13.08
N GLY A 156 -10.24 -1.24 11.86
CA GLY A 156 -10.69 0.12 11.67
C GLY A 156 -12.11 0.35 12.19
N ILE A 157 -13.01 -0.62 11.98
CA ILE A 157 -14.38 -0.59 12.55
C ILE A 157 -14.34 -0.70 14.08
N LEU A 158 -13.45 -1.52 14.65
CA LEU A 158 -13.23 -1.57 16.09
C LEU A 158 -12.79 -0.20 16.63
N LEU A 159 -11.87 0.49 15.96
CA LEU A 159 -11.45 1.84 16.37
C LEU A 159 -12.61 2.85 16.26
N LEU A 160 -13.48 2.72 15.25
CA LEU A 160 -14.71 3.52 15.14
C LEU A 160 -15.67 3.28 16.31
N SER A 161 -15.69 2.08 16.90
CA SER A 161 -16.56 1.72 18.03
C SER A 161 -16.12 2.32 19.36
N LEU A 162 -14.88 2.82 19.46
CA LEU A 162 -14.37 3.41 20.69
C LEU A 162 -15.19 4.66 21.10
N PRO A 163 -15.49 4.82 22.40
CA PRO A 163 -16.26 5.95 22.88
C PRO A 163 -15.52 7.28 22.65
N PHE A 164 -16.27 8.38 22.69
CA PHE A 164 -15.75 9.74 22.57
C PHE A 164 -14.99 10.05 21.27
N ARG A 165 -15.20 9.27 20.21
CA ARG A 165 -14.55 9.47 18.90
C ARG A 165 -13.03 9.35 18.92
N MET A 166 -12.45 8.74 19.96
CA MET A 166 -10.99 8.64 20.11
C MET A 166 -10.34 7.90 18.94
N GLY A 167 -11.02 6.89 18.40
CA GLY A 167 -10.53 6.11 17.26
C GLY A 167 -11.08 6.53 15.90
N LYS A 168 -11.87 7.60 15.79
CA LYS A 168 -12.60 7.89 14.53
C LYS A 168 -11.69 8.19 13.33
N GLY A 169 -10.68 9.03 13.54
CA GLY A 169 -9.73 9.39 12.48
C GLY A 169 -8.87 8.19 12.05
N VAL A 170 -8.28 7.49 13.03
CA VAL A 170 -7.43 6.32 12.76
C VAL A 170 -8.24 5.17 12.17
N GLY A 171 -9.45 4.92 12.68
CA GLY A 171 -10.34 3.88 12.18
C GLY A 171 -10.77 4.13 10.73
N GLY A 172 -11.20 5.37 10.43
CA GLY A 172 -11.60 5.74 9.08
C GLY A 172 -10.46 5.65 8.05
N THR A 173 -9.27 6.15 8.40
CA THR A 173 -8.07 6.07 7.54
C THR A 173 -7.58 4.64 7.33
N LEU A 174 -7.72 3.77 8.34
CA LEU A 174 -7.31 2.38 8.23
C LEU A 174 -8.29 1.58 7.36
N ILE A 175 -9.61 1.83 7.48
CA ILE A 175 -10.62 1.27 6.57
C ILE A 175 -10.37 1.74 5.14
N SER A 176 -10.19 3.04 4.93
CA SER A 176 -10.02 3.58 3.57
C SER A 176 -8.75 3.09 2.90
N SER A 177 -7.64 3.06 3.64
CA SER A 177 -6.37 2.54 3.15
C SER A 177 -6.51 1.07 2.74
N ALA A 178 -7.09 0.23 3.59
CA ALA A 178 -7.28 -1.18 3.26
C ALA A 178 -8.13 -1.38 2.00
N ILE A 179 -9.22 -0.62 1.84
CA ILE A 179 -10.09 -0.70 0.65
C ILE A 179 -9.33 -0.28 -0.61
N ILE A 180 -8.71 0.92 -0.59
CA ILE A 180 -8.14 1.53 -1.78
C ILE A 180 -6.86 0.83 -2.21
N PHE A 181 -6.00 0.45 -1.27
CA PHE A 181 -4.82 -0.31 -1.61
C PHE A 181 -5.16 -1.73 -2.10
N TYR A 182 -6.21 -2.35 -1.55
CA TYR A 182 -6.60 -3.68 -2.03
C TYR A 182 -7.17 -3.64 -3.46
N ILE A 183 -7.95 -2.62 -3.79
CA ILE A 183 -8.50 -2.43 -5.14
C ILE A 183 -7.40 -1.95 -6.11
N GLY A 184 -6.61 -0.98 -5.70
CA GLY A 184 -5.70 -0.25 -6.57
C GLY A 184 -4.37 -0.96 -6.82
N LEU A 185 -3.72 -1.50 -5.80
CA LEU A 185 -2.36 -2.02 -5.94
C LEU A 185 -2.22 -3.08 -7.05
N PRO A 186 -3.18 -4.00 -7.26
CA PRO A 186 -3.14 -4.93 -8.38
C PRO A 186 -3.07 -4.27 -9.77
N TYR A 187 -3.56 -3.04 -9.93
CA TYR A 187 -3.56 -2.29 -11.20
C TYR A 187 -2.20 -1.67 -11.54
N LEU A 188 -1.26 -1.63 -10.58
CA LEU A 188 0.06 -1.03 -10.76
C LEU A 188 0.80 -1.49 -12.05
N PRO A 189 0.85 -2.79 -12.41
CA PRO A 189 1.55 -3.22 -13.62
C PRO A 189 0.91 -2.72 -14.91
N ILE A 190 -0.42 -2.54 -14.93
CA ILE A 190 -1.14 -1.97 -16.06
C ILE A 190 -0.82 -0.47 -16.14
N PHE A 191 -0.90 0.22 -15.01
CA PHE A 191 -0.53 1.65 -14.93
C PHE A 191 0.90 1.91 -15.39
N MET A 192 1.85 1.04 -15.02
CA MET A 192 3.24 1.12 -15.48
C MET A 192 3.34 0.99 -17.00
N GLN A 193 2.63 0.03 -17.61
CA GLN A 193 2.62 -0.18 -19.06
C GLN A 193 1.97 0.98 -19.83
N GLU A 194 0.93 1.61 -19.28
CA GLU A 194 0.24 2.72 -19.93
C GLU A 194 1.04 4.03 -19.86
N MET A 195 1.82 4.22 -18.79
CA MET A 195 2.62 5.44 -18.57
C MET A 195 4.01 5.39 -19.20
N SER A 196 4.53 4.20 -19.53
CA SER A 196 5.81 4.06 -20.20
C SER A 196 5.64 3.90 -21.72
N SER A 197 6.37 4.70 -22.50
CA SER A 197 6.44 4.54 -23.97
C SER A 197 7.17 3.26 -24.41
N ILE A 198 7.86 2.61 -23.48
CA ILE A 198 8.62 1.38 -23.66
C ILE A 198 7.85 0.28 -22.97
N THR A 199 7.61 -0.82 -23.68
CA THR A 199 6.92 -1.96 -23.06
C THR A 199 7.87 -2.62 -22.08
N LEU A 200 7.35 -3.08 -20.94
CA LEU A 200 8.12 -3.77 -19.90
C LEU A 200 8.89 -5.00 -20.44
N SER A 201 8.42 -5.59 -21.55
CA SER A 201 9.08 -6.66 -22.30
C SER A 201 10.29 -6.20 -23.12
N GLN A 202 10.29 -4.95 -23.62
CA GLN A 202 11.38 -4.39 -24.41
C GLN A 202 12.62 -4.12 -23.56
N ILE A 203 12.44 -3.63 -22.33
CA ILE A 203 13.53 -3.40 -21.36
C ILE A 203 14.27 -4.72 -21.06
N GLY A 204 13.51 -5.80 -20.82
CA GLY A 204 14.09 -7.13 -20.60
C GLY A 204 14.86 -7.67 -21.81
N SER A 205 14.39 -7.37 -23.03
CA SER A 205 15.07 -7.78 -24.27
C SER A 205 16.29 -6.91 -24.65
N GLN A 206 16.32 -5.65 -24.24
CA GLN A 206 17.45 -4.74 -24.51
C GLN A 206 18.62 -4.98 -23.55
N LEU A 207 18.33 -5.34 -22.29
CA LEU A 207 19.39 -5.77 -21.38
C LEU A 207 19.91 -7.17 -21.67
N SER A 208 19.16 -8.03 -22.36
CA SER A 208 19.63 -9.38 -22.71
C SER A 208 20.57 -9.45 -23.93
N THR A 209 20.74 -8.34 -24.65
CA THR A 209 21.59 -8.25 -25.86
C THR A 209 23.01 -7.76 -25.57
N ILE A 210 23.41 -7.58 -24.30
CA ILE A 210 24.74 -7.08 -23.96
C ILE A 210 25.76 -8.19 -24.24
N THR A 211 26.40 -8.10 -25.41
CA THR A 211 27.41 -9.06 -25.87
C THR A 211 28.79 -8.43 -26.02
N ASP A 212 28.87 -7.10 -26.22
CA ASP A 212 30.11 -6.34 -26.44
C ASP A 212 30.23 -5.09 -25.55
N VAL A 213 31.46 -4.66 -25.26
CA VAL A 213 31.77 -3.49 -24.41
C VAL A 213 31.22 -2.17 -24.97
N ASN A 214 31.20 -1.98 -26.28
CA ASN A 214 30.64 -0.77 -26.90
C ASN A 214 29.11 -0.72 -26.77
N THR A 215 28.45 -1.87 -26.95
CA THR A 215 27.00 -2.00 -26.75
C THR A 215 26.63 -1.79 -25.29
N LEU A 216 27.51 -2.14 -24.35
CA LEU A 216 27.30 -1.91 -22.92
C LEU A 216 27.26 -0.42 -22.58
N VAL A 217 28.18 0.39 -23.10
CA VAL A 217 28.23 1.83 -22.78
C VAL A 217 27.01 2.57 -23.35
N GLU A 218 26.63 2.25 -24.59
CA GLU A 218 25.43 2.83 -25.22
C GLU A 218 24.14 2.40 -24.50
N THR A 219 24.05 1.13 -24.09
CA THR A 219 22.88 0.59 -23.36
C THR A 219 22.79 1.18 -21.95
N ILE A 220 23.89 1.30 -21.21
CA ILE A 220 23.87 1.92 -19.87
C ILE A 220 23.45 3.39 -19.96
N ALA A 221 24.02 4.15 -20.89
CA ALA A 221 23.71 5.58 -21.01
C ALA A 221 22.25 5.85 -21.42
N GLY A 222 21.68 5.00 -22.28
CA GLY A 222 20.30 5.13 -22.75
C GLY A 222 19.25 4.60 -21.77
N VAL A 223 19.53 3.48 -21.09
CA VAL A 223 18.52 2.73 -20.35
C VAL A 223 18.37 3.18 -18.89
N VAL A 224 19.41 3.76 -18.27
CA VAL A 224 19.33 4.22 -16.86
C VAL A 224 18.16 5.21 -16.63
N PRO A 225 17.99 6.29 -17.43
CA PRO A 225 16.86 7.20 -17.25
C PRO A 225 15.50 6.50 -17.34
N GLU A 226 15.37 5.55 -18.26
CA GLU A 226 14.12 4.81 -18.48
C GLU A 226 13.82 3.87 -17.31
N LEU A 227 14.83 3.19 -16.77
CA LEU A 227 14.69 2.36 -15.58
C LEU A 227 14.25 3.19 -14.36
N VAL A 228 14.80 4.40 -14.19
CA VAL A 228 14.37 5.32 -13.12
C VAL A 228 12.90 5.70 -13.30
N ILE A 229 12.49 6.04 -14.52
CA ILE A 229 11.09 6.42 -14.80
C ILE A 229 10.13 5.24 -14.49
N VAL A 230 10.43 4.06 -15.04
CA VAL A 230 9.54 2.89 -14.97
C VAL A 230 9.48 2.30 -13.57
N PHE A 231 10.62 2.14 -12.89
CA PHE A 231 10.65 1.43 -11.61
C PHE A 231 10.56 2.36 -10.40
N ILE A 232 10.92 3.63 -10.51
CA ILE A 232 10.94 4.55 -9.36
C ILE A 232 9.82 5.59 -9.48
N ILE A 233 9.82 6.37 -10.57
CA ILE A 233 8.93 7.54 -10.68
C ILE A 233 7.47 7.12 -10.82
N ILE A 234 7.15 6.25 -11.79
CA ILE A 234 5.77 5.84 -12.07
C ILE A 234 5.14 5.12 -10.86
N PRO A 235 5.81 4.15 -10.21
CA PRO A 235 5.23 3.47 -9.05
C PRO A 235 5.06 4.40 -7.84
N MET A 236 6.00 5.33 -7.59
CA MET A 236 5.82 6.33 -6.53
C MET A 236 4.65 7.28 -6.80
N LEU A 237 4.48 7.71 -8.05
CA LEU A 237 3.34 8.53 -8.46
C LEU A 237 2.03 7.76 -8.23
N TYR A 238 1.99 6.48 -8.60
CA TYR A 238 0.84 5.62 -8.39
C TYR A 238 0.49 5.44 -6.91
N LEU A 239 1.48 5.12 -6.06
CA LEU A 239 1.29 5.01 -4.62
C LEU A 239 0.82 6.32 -3.99
N SER A 240 1.30 7.47 -4.50
CA SER A 240 0.86 8.80 -4.05
C SER A 240 -0.60 9.06 -4.39
N ILE A 241 -1.06 8.65 -5.58
CA ILE A 241 -2.48 8.72 -5.97
C ILE A 241 -3.32 7.86 -5.03
N LEU A 242 -2.93 6.59 -4.80
CA LEU A 242 -3.64 5.70 -3.89
C LEU A 242 -3.69 6.26 -2.46
N ALA A 243 -2.58 6.79 -1.96
CA ALA A 243 -2.52 7.43 -0.66
C ALA A 243 -3.44 8.67 -0.58
N GLY A 244 -3.46 9.50 -1.62
CA GLY A 244 -4.34 10.67 -1.70
C GLY A 244 -5.82 10.29 -1.68
N ILE A 245 -6.23 9.31 -2.48
CA ILE A 245 -7.60 8.78 -2.49
C ILE A 245 -7.93 8.17 -1.11
N SER A 246 -6.97 7.45 -0.51
CA SER A 246 -7.11 6.84 0.82
C SER A 246 -7.37 7.87 1.91
N LEU A 247 -6.64 8.98 1.91
CA LEU A 247 -6.86 10.07 2.86
C LEU A 247 -8.22 10.76 2.62
N GLY A 248 -8.60 10.97 1.36
CA GLY A 248 -9.90 11.53 0.99
C GLY A 248 -11.06 10.68 1.50
N LEU A 249 -11.06 9.38 1.20
CA LEU A 249 -12.07 8.44 1.67
C LEU A 249 -12.02 8.27 3.20
N GLY A 250 -10.83 8.26 3.78
CA GLY A 250 -10.65 8.15 5.24
C GLY A 250 -11.25 9.32 6.00
N ASN A 251 -11.12 10.54 5.47
CA ASN A 251 -11.78 11.73 6.01
C ASN A 251 -13.30 11.70 5.83
N ALA A 252 -13.80 11.11 4.74
CA ALA A 252 -15.25 10.92 4.53
C ALA A 252 -15.84 9.90 5.52
N ILE A 253 -15.09 8.85 5.87
CA ILE A 253 -15.50 7.81 6.83
C ILE A 253 -15.32 8.27 8.28
N GLY A 254 -14.16 8.81 8.64
CA GLY A 254 -13.79 9.14 10.03
C GLY A 254 -14.19 10.55 10.47
N GLY A 255 -14.41 11.47 9.52
CA GLY A 255 -14.53 12.91 9.77
C GLY A 255 -13.16 13.58 9.97
N SER A 256 -13.08 14.90 9.72
CA SER A 256 -11.80 15.63 9.58
C SER A 256 -11.03 15.95 10.89
N SER A 257 -11.43 15.45 12.05
CA SER A 257 -10.77 15.81 13.31
C SER A 257 -11.16 14.90 14.47
N GLY A 258 -10.19 14.16 15.00
CA GLY A 258 -10.23 13.67 16.37
C GLY A 258 -10.11 14.85 17.33
N ARG A 259 -11.19 15.62 17.52
CA ARG A 259 -11.25 16.55 18.65
C ARG A 259 -11.35 15.71 19.90
N VAL A 260 -10.25 15.60 20.64
CA VAL A 260 -10.27 15.08 22.01
C VAL A 260 -11.35 15.87 22.78
N PRO A 261 -12.26 15.22 23.51
CA PRO A 261 -13.40 15.88 24.15
C PRO A 261 -13.01 16.87 25.26
N PHE A 262 -11.73 16.89 25.64
CA PHE A 262 -11.15 17.85 26.56
C PHE A 262 -10.35 18.89 25.76
N PRO A 263 -10.58 20.19 25.97
CA PRO A 263 -9.61 21.18 25.53
C PRO A 263 -8.31 20.86 26.29
N LEU A 264 -7.32 20.32 25.59
CA LEU A 264 -5.95 20.41 26.06
C LEU A 264 -5.53 21.85 25.78
N ASP A 265 -5.83 22.73 26.73
CA ASP A 265 -5.11 23.98 26.83
C ASP A 265 -3.67 23.58 27.17
N LEU A 266 -2.84 23.45 26.14
CA LEU A 266 -1.40 23.39 26.29
C LEU A 266 -0.99 24.80 26.72
N PHE A 267 -0.61 24.93 28.00
CA PHE A 267 -0.01 26.13 28.56
C PHE A 267 1.21 26.59 27.75
#